data_AF-A0A3T0N3V1-F1
#
_entry.id   AF-A0A3T0N3V1-F1
#
_cell.length_a   1.000
_cell.length_b   1.000
_cell.length_c   1.000
_cell.angle_alpha   90.00
_cell.angle_beta   90.00
_cell.angle_gamma   90.00
#
_symmetry.space_group_name_H-M   'P 1'
#
loop_
_entity.id
_entity.type
_entity.pdbx_description
1 polymer ?
#
loop_
_entity_poly.entity_id
_entity_poly.type
_entity_poly.pdbx_seq_one_letter_code
_entity_poly.pdbx_strand_id
1 'polypeptide(L)' 'MVTNAFNTDKEGQINRAEIFKLLSLEIQDTRWQRAMRAIRDAMRVVGKATYVRCYQRPTPDAKWQHITIDLAKA' A
#
# COMPACT_ATOMS: atom_id res chain seq x y z
N MET A 1 -5.07 -19.30 -2.16
CA MET A 1 -4.39 -18.39 -3.10
C MET A 1 -5.31 -17.29 -3.61
N VAL A 2 -6.47 -17.58 -4.20
CA VAL A 2 -7.44 -16.51 -4.61
C VAL A 2 -8.30 -16.01 -3.45
N THR A 3 -8.78 -16.93 -2.60
CA THR A 3 -9.67 -16.63 -1.46
C THR A 3 -9.02 -15.71 -0.41
N ASN A 4 -7.68 -15.73 -0.29
CA ASN A 4 -6.97 -14.87 0.65
C ASN A 4 -6.86 -13.42 0.16
N ALA A 5 -6.88 -13.19 -1.15
CA ALA A 5 -6.84 -11.85 -1.73
C ALA A 5 -8.21 -11.17 -1.67
N PHE A 6 -9.27 -11.96 -1.78
CA PHE A 6 -10.67 -11.53 -1.71
C PHE A 6 -11.33 -12.23 -0.53
N ASN A 7 -11.19 -11.66 0.67
CA ASN A 7 -11.89 -12.17 1.85
C ASN A 7 -13.41 -12.03 1.64
N THR A 8 -14.09 -13.16 1.43
CA THR A 8 -15.53 -13.22 1.12
C THR A 8 -16.44 -12.96 2.32
N ASP A 9 -15.91 -12.93 3.54
CA ASP A 9 -16.70 -12.77 4.78
C ASP A 9 -16.85 -11.33 5.26
N LYS A 10 -16.08 -10.37 4.71
CA LYS A 10 -16.13 -8.96 5.13
C LYS A 10 -15.97 -8.05 3.93
N GLU A 11 -17.09 -7.52 3.43
CA GLU A 11 -17.10 -6.49 2.39
C GLU A 11 -16.11 -5.37 2.74
N GLY A 12 -15.22 -5.05 1.80
CA GLY A 12 -14.24 -3.96 1.94
C GLY A 12 -12.87 -4.35 2.53
N GLN A 13 -12.67 -5.54 3.08
CA GLN A 13 -11.34 -5.98 3.54
C GLN A 13 -10.53 -6.65 2.42
N ILE A 14 -9.93 -5.83 1.58
CA ILE A 14 -9.00 -6.28 0.54
C ILE A 14 -7.57 -6.27 1.09
N ASN A 15 -6.89 -7.41 1.03
CA ASN A 15 -5.47 -7.47 1.37
C ASN A 15 -4.61 -7.07 0.16
N ARG A 16 -4.08 -5.84 0.18
CA ARG A 16 -3.21 -5.32 -0.91
C ARG A 16 -2.02 -6.23 -1.20
N ALA A 17 -1.36 -6.78 -0.18
CA ALA A 17 -0.19 -7.63 -0.37
C ALA A 17 -0.54 -8.92 -1.12
N GLU A 18 -1.68 -9.53 -0.80
CA GLU A 18 -2.16 -10.72 -1.50
C GLU A 18 -2.63 -10.43 -2.92
N ILE A 19 -3.22 -9.26 -3.20
CA ILE A 19 -3.52 -8.84 -4.58
C ILE A 19 -2.24 -8.75 -5.42
N PHE A 20 -1.18 -8.12 -4.90
CA PHE A 20 0.07 -8.02 -5.65
C PHE A 20 0.72 -9.38 -5.89
N LYS A 21 0.67 -10.30 -4.92
CA LYS A 21 1.09 -11.70 -5.11
C LYS A 21 0.29 -12.39 -6.21
N LEU A 22 -1.00 -12.12 -6.30
CA LEU A 22 -1.87 -12.68 -7.33
C LEU A 22 -1.51 -12.13 -8.72
N LEU A 23 -1.26 -10.83 -8.82
CA LEU A 23 -0.87 -10.16 -10.06
C LEU A 23 0.52 -10.55 -10.56
N SER A 24 1.41 -11.06 -9.70
CA SER A 24 2.75 -11.52 -10.07
C SER A 24 2.80 -12.96 -10.60
N LEU A 25 1.69 -13.70 -10.57
CA LEU A 25 1.67 -15.07 -11.10
C LEU A 25 1.63 -15.07 -12.64
N GLU A 26 2.62 -15.68 -13.25
CA GLU A 26 2.75 -15.83 -14.71
C GLU A 26 1.94 -17.04 -15.22
N ILE A 27 0.62 -16.88 -15.30
CA ILE A 27 -0.29 -17.90 -15.84
C ILE A 27 -0.76 -17.48 -17.23
N GLN A 28 -0.56 -18.34 -18.23
CA GLN A 28 -0.85 -18.05 -19.64
C GLN A 28 -2.34 -18.21 -20.04
N ASP A 29 -3.19 -18.73 -19.15
CA ASP A 29 -4.63 -18.89 -19.41
C ASP A 29 -5.27 -17.53 -19.71
N THR A 30 -6.03 -17.46 -20.81
CA THR A 30 -6.64 -16.21 -21.29
C THR A 30 -7.68 -15.64 -20.33
N ARG A 31 -8.39 -16.48 -19.57
CA ARG A 31 -9.34 -16.07 -18.53
C ARG A 31 -8.58 -15.45 -17.36
N TRP A 32 -7.45 -16.04 -16.98
CA TRP A 32 -6.57 -15.49 -15.94
C TRP A 32 -6.06 -14.09 -16.34
N GLN A 33 -5.51 -13.97 -17.55
CA GLN A 33 -5.01 -12.69 -18.07
C GLN A 33 -6.09 -11.60 -18.09
N ARG A 34 -7.32 -11.97 -18.50
CA ARG A 34 -8.48 -11.06 -18.47
C ARG A 34 -8.84 -10.65 -17.03
N ALA A 35 -8.85 -11.58 -16.08
CA ALA A 35 -9.12 -11.27 -14.68
C ALA A 35 -8.05 -10.33 -14.08
N MET A 36 -6.76 -10.59 -14.35
CA MET A 36 -5.68 -9.74 -13.86
C MET A 36 -5.71 -8.34 -14.48
N ARG A 37 -6.14 -8.23 -15.74
CA ARG A 37 -6.38 -6.93 -16.38
C ARG A 37 -7.54 -6.18 -15.71
N ALA A 38 -8.68 -6.83 -15.48
CA ALA A 38 -9.82 -6.21 -14.80
C ALA A 38 -9.47 -5.71 -13.38
N ILE A 39 -8.67 -6.48 -12.62
CA ILE A 39 -8.19 -6.05 -11.31
C ILE A 39 -7.32 -4.79 -11.44
N ARG A 40 -6.39 -4.75 -12.41
CA ARG A 40 -5.56 -3.57 -12.68
C ARG A 40 -6.39 -2.35 -13.06
N ASP A 41 -7.37 -2.51 -13.92
CA ASP A 41 -8.25 -1.43 -14.37
C ASP A 41 -9.11 -0.87 -13.22
N ALA A 42 -9.44 -1.69 -12.22
CA ALA A 42 -10.17 -1.28 -11.03
C ALA A 42 -9.29 -0.54 -10.00
N MET A 43 -7.96 -0.66 -10.06
CA MET A 43 -7.06 0.02 -9.11
C MET A 43 -6.96 1.51 -9.43
N ARG A 44 -7.40 2.35 -8.48
CA ARG A 44 -7.24 3.80 -8.55
C ARG A 44 -6.39 4.31 -7.41
N VAL A 45 -5.40 5.15 -7.74
CA VAL A 45 -4.61 5.86 -6.73
C VAL A 45 -5.45 7.02 -6.21
N VAL A 46 -6.04 6.86 -5.03
CA VAL A 46 -6.87 7.89 -4.38
C VAL A 46 -6.06 8.92 -3.58
N GLY A 47 -4.74 8.74 -3.47
CA GLY A 47 -3.87 9.68 -2.80
C GLY A 47 -2.44 9.17 -2.65
N LYS A 48 -1.56 10.06 -2.19
CA LYS A 48 -0.17 9.75 -1.83
C LYS A 48 0.00 9.83 -0.31
N ALA A 49 0.59 8.81 0.29
CA ALA A 49 1.06 8.90 1.67
C ALA A 49 2.39 9.67 1.65
N THR A 50 2.41 10.89 2.19
CA THR A 50 3.65 11.68 2.26
C THR A 50 4.37 11.33 3.55
N TYR A 51 5.58 10.78 3.45
CA TYR A 51 6.40 10.47 4.61
C TYR A 51 7.32 11.65 4.93
N VAL A 52 7.11 12.28 6.08
CA VAL A 52 7.88 13.44 6.55
C VAL A 52 8.67 13.04 7.80
N ARG A 53 9.97 13.39 7.83
CA ARG A 53 10.81 13.28 9.03
C ARG A 53 11.32 14.66 9.41
N CYS A 54 11.10 15.04 10.66
CA CYS A 54 11.62 16.29 11.19
C CYS A 54 12.70 16.00 12.23
N TYR A 55 13.70 16.87 12.25
CA TYR A 55 14.82 16.76 13.17
C TYR A 55 15.10 18.12 13.79
N GLN A 56 15.53 18.12 15.05
CA GLN A 56 16.02 19.31 15.75
C GLN A 56 17.40 19.06 16.34
N ARG A 57 18.15 20.13 16.55
CA ARG A 57 19.37 20.13 17.36
C ARG A 57 19.43 21.40 18.20
N PRO A 58 19.88 21.33 19.46
CA PRO A 58 19.91 22.49 20.35
C PRO A 58 21.04 23.48 20.00
N THR A 59 22.13 23.01 19.40
CA THR A 59 23.27 23.83 18.98
C THR A 59 23.80 23.35 17.63
N PRO A 60 24.58 24.17 16.89
CA PRO A 60 25.13 23.78 15.58
C PRO A 60 25.99 22.51 15.61
N ASP A 61 26.64 22.23 16.73
CA ASP A 61 27.56 21.09 16.89
C ASP A 61 26.88 19.86 17.50
N ALA A 62 25.63 20.00 17.97
CA ALA A 62 24.89 18.89 18.56
C ALA A 62 24.36 17.91 17.50
N LYS A 63 24.15 16.67 17.94
CA LYS A 63 23.53 15.62 17.12
C LYS A 63 22.06 15.96 16.84
N TRP A 64 21.63 15.65 15.62
CA TRP A 64 20.23 15.71 15.22
C TRP A 64 19.39 14.70 16.00
N GLN A 65 18.25 15.16 16.50
CA GLN A 65 17.26 14.35 17.23
C GLN A 65 15.96 14.34 16.43
N HIS A 66 15.41 13.14 16.21
CA HIS A 66 14.15 12.97 15.49
C HIS A 66 12.98 13.52 16.31
N ILE A 67 12.07 14.24 15.65
CA ILE A 67 10.85 14.77 16.25
C ILE A 67 9.67 13.95 15.73
N THR A 68 8.91 13.37 16.64
CA THR A 68 7.62 12.75 16.31
C THR A 68 6.58 13.86 16.15
N ILE A 69 6.05 14.02 14.93
CA ILE A 69 4.95 14.95 14.64
C ILE A 69 3.67 14.14 14.45
N ASP A 70 2.64 14.50 15.19
CA ASP A 70 1.29 13.98 14.98
C ASP A 70 0.60 14.81 13.89
N LEU A 71 0.71 14.36 12.64
CA LEU A 71 0.07 15.03 11.50
C LEU A 71 -1.47 14.89 11.50
N ALA A 72 -2.06 14.01 12.32
CA ALA A 72 -3.51 13.81 12.34
C ALA A 72 -4.26 14.85 13.18
N LYS A 73 -3.56 15.60 14.04
CA LYS A 73 -4.12 16.67 14.88
C LYS A 73 -3.99 18.08 14.28
N ALA A 74 -3.34 18.20 13.12
CA ALA A 74 -3.11 19.48 12.44
C ALA A 74 -4.24 19.81 11.45
#